data_AF-A0A1G1CHA9-F1
#
_entry.id   AF-A0A1G1CHA9-F1
#
_cell.length_a   1.000
_cell.length_b   1.000
_cell.length_c   1.000
_cell.angle_alpha   90.00
_cell.angle_beta   90.00
_cell.angle_gamma   90.00
#
_symmetry.space_group_name_H-M   'P 1'
#
loop_
_entity.id
_entity.type
_entity.pdbx_description
1 polymer ?
#
loop_
_entity_poly.entity_id
_entity_poly.type
_entity_poly.pdbx_seq_one_letter_code
_entity_poly.pdbx_strand_id
1 'polypeptide(L)'
;MIRITVFAVGVGVMMTSASANELKVIYPQPYTLFQRDTAENGVIGIRGTFPADKRPEKLEARFAGGAWQVVDAHPGTDAFAGTLPAPVGQGLLEVRGADGSGLAASVECVGVGDLFLITGQSNADGHGKEMVKLDPKNPFVGVKYSRDVWSEGSDPSSSTGEYGSPWPIALNRLIPDQKVPMGFIAAAVGSTVVKQWHRTEGATAANAWAPGGMYARALEMVRTATDGSMKIRAVFYYQGENDMTHWNKLTVMGDYNEYKTNLVAAISDFWYDYHVPMLIGQITYETDRQKCDNVRRAQQEVCKEHPHALPGAITYDISGEAGWTGHYTTAAEMKAFSDRWTAAILSGVYGRKEMAPPELLSLQRRGEKQLVLTYSQPMALKSWDGRTGTKAEGFRFRVGDQVLTDAQVVTTDIRDKEVIVEISRGLPADLRVDYGSGPDGQGRITLRSAATGVPAPMIFGRPVE
;
A
#
# COMPACT_ATOMS: atom_id res chain seq x y z
N MET A 1 38.25 4.56 50.04
CA MET A 1 37.21 3.55 50.31
C MET A 1 35.85 4.23 50.32
N ILE A 2 35.15 4.21 49.20
CA ILE A 2 33.80 4.79 49.05
C ILE A 2 32.85 3.60 48.88
N ARG A 3 31.94 3.41 49.83
CA ARG A 3 30.90 2.37 49.79
C ARG A 3 29.80 2.81 48.82
N ILE A 4 29.63 2.07 47.74
CA ILE A 4 28.48 2.18 46.83
C ILE A 4 27.38 1.29 47.40
N THR A 5 26.29 1.90 47.84
CA THR A 5 25.04 1.20 48.20
C THR A 5 24.23 0.98 46.93
N VAL A 6 24.12 -0.27 46.49
CA VAL A 6 23.26 -0.67 45.37
C VAL A 6 21.83 -0.84 45.91
N PHE A 7 20.90 0.02 45.47
CA PHE A 7 19.47 -0.22 45.64
C PHE A 7 18.99 -1.18 44.55
N ALA A 8 18.72 -2.43 44.91
CA ALA A 8 18.02 -3.37 44.05
C ALA A 8 16.52 -3.03 44.09
N VAL A 9 16.00 -2.41 43.03
CA VAL A 9 14.56 -2.33 42.79
C VAL A 9 14.13 -3.66 42.20
N GLY A 10 13.56 -4.53 43.04
CA GLY A 10 12.94 -5.77 42.59
C GLY A 10 11.68 -5.46 41.80
N VAL A 11 11.74 -5.60 40.48
CA VAL A 11 10.54 -5.68 39.64
C VAL A 11 9.93 -7.05 39.87
N GLY A 12 8.89 -7.11 40.70
CA GLY A 12 8.06 -8.30 40.83
C GLY A 12 7.32 -8.53 39.53
N VAL A 13 7.81 -9.47 38.71
CA VAL A 13 7.00 -10.05 37.65
C VAL A 13 5.92 -10.87 38.34
N MET A 14 4.70 -10.30 38.45
CA MET A 14 3.52 -11.13 38.68
C MET A 14 3.35 -11.99 37.43
N MET A 15 3.90 -13.21 37.48
CA MET A 15 3.42 -14.27 36.61
C MET A 15 1.99 -14.57 37.05
N THR A 16 1.00 -13.98 36.36
CA THR A 16 -0.35 -14.52 36.37
C THR A 16 -0.25 -15.90 35.76
N SER A 17 -0.28 -16.94 36.59
CA SER A 17 -0.54 -18.30 36.12
C SER A 17 -1.84 -18.25 35.34
N ALA A 18 -1.77 -18.43 34.03
CA ALA A 18 -2.96 -18.60 33.22
C ALA A 18 -3.70 -19.81 33.78
N SER A 19 -4.87 -19.58 34.38
CA SER A 19 -5.80 -20.62 34.78
C SER A 19 -5.91 -21.65 33.66
N ALA A 20 -5.60 -22.90 33.95
CA ALA A 20 -5.74 -24.04 33.03
C ALA A 20 -7.21 -24.51 32.93
N ASN A 21 -8.17 -23.75 33.48
CA ASN A 21 -9.55 -24.17 33.71
C ASN A 21 -10.59 -23.51 32.79
N GLU A 22 -10.16 -22.82 31.73
CA GLU A 22 -11.02 -21.99 30.87
C GLU A 22 -10.85 -22.32 29.38
N LEU A 23 -11.93 -22.11 28.62
CA LEU A 23 -11.89 -22.13 27.15
C LEU A 23 -11.06 -20.95 26.67
N LYS A 24 -10.16 -21.19 25.71
CA LYS A 24 -9.30 -20.18 25.11
C LYS A 24 -9.45 -20.21 23.60
N VAL A 25 -9.72 -19.05 23.00
CA VAL A 25 -9.61 -18.87 21.55
C VAL A 25 -8.16 -18.50 21.25
N ILE A 26 -7.47 -19.34 20.48
CA ILE A 26 -6.07 -19.10 20.05
C ILE A 26 -6.06 -18.26 18.77
N TYR A 27 -7.01 -18.48 17.88
CA TYR A 27 -7.26 -17.66 16.70
C TYR A 27 -8.77 -17.59 16.44
N PRO A 28 -9.33 -16.41 16.10
CA PRO A 28 -8.64 -15.12 15.89
C PRO A 28 -8.10 -14.49 17.18
N GLN A 29 -7.12 -13.60 17.03
CA GLN A 29 -6.69 -12.67 18.09
C GLN A 29 -7.52 -11.37 18.01
N PRO A 30 -7.53 -10.52 19.06
CA PRO A 30 -8.17 -9.21 18.97
C PRO A 30 -7.69 -8.44 17.73
N TYR A 31 -8.59 -7.68 17.09
CA TYR A 31 -8.33 -6.91 15.84
C TYR A 31 -8.05 -7.75 14.58
N THR A 32 -8.19 -9.08 14.63
CA THR A 32 -8.01 -9.90 13.42
C THR A 32 -9.07 -9.55 12.37
N LEU A 33 -8.62 -9.31 11.13
CA LEU A 33 -9.49 -9.08 9.98
C LEU A 33 -9.39 -10.25 9.00
N PHE A 34 -10.55 -10.80 8.64
CA PHE A 34 -10.71 -11.81 7.61
C PHE A 34 -11.11 -11.14 6.28
N GLN A 35 -10.48 -11.53 5.19
CA GLN A 35 -10.90 -11.11 3.85
C GLN A 35 -12.30 -11.67 3.56
N ARG A 36 -13.25 -10.80 3.20
CA ARG A 36 -14.60 -11.18 2.74
C ARG A 36 -14.52 -11.93 1.41
N ASP A 37 -15.38 -12.94 1.26
CA ASP A 37 -15.49 -13.76 0.04
C ASP A 37 -16.42 -13.11 -1.00
N THR A 38 -17.42 -12.37 -0.52
CA THR A 38 -18.42 -11.65 -1.32
C THR A 38 -18.54 -10.22 -0.80
N ALA A 39 -19.38 -9.38 -1.43
CA ALA A 39 -19.59 -8.01 -0.95
C ALA A 39 -20.21 -7.98 0.46
N GLU A 40 -21.00 -8.99 0.83
CA GLU A 40 -21.79 -9.02 2.06
C GLU A 40 -21.34 -10.07 3.08
N ASN A 41 -20.53 -11.07 2.70
CA ASN A 41 -20.19 -12.21 3.57
C ASN A 41 -18.73 -12.67 3.44
N GLY A 42 -18.25 -13.33 4.49
CA GLY A 42 -17.00 -14.08 4.52
C GLY A 42 -17.04 -15.19 5.58
N VAL A 43 -15.87 -15.74 5.91
CA VAL A 43 -15.73 -16.85 6.85
C VAL A 43 -14.66 -16.53 7.89
N ILE A 44 -15.03 -16.64 9.17
CA ILE A 44 -14.12 -16.53 10.31
C ILE A 44 -13.60 -17.92 10.65
N GLY A 45 -12.29 -18.14 10.55
CA GLY A 45 -11.63 -19.34 11.06
C GLY A 45 -11.43 -19.23 12.57
N ILE A 46 -11.74 -20.30 13.31
CA ILE A 46 -11.68 -20.32 14.78
C ILE A 46 -10.93 -21.57 15.22
N ARG A 47 -9.97 -21.40 16.12
CA ARG A 47 -9.34 -22.52 16.83
C ARG A 47 -8.98 -22.13 18.24
N GLY A 48 -8.97 -23.12 19.12
CA GLY A 48 -8.74 -22.89 20.52
C GLY A 48 -8.57 -24.17 21.32
N THR A 49 -8.47 -23.99 22.62
CA THR A 49 -8.32 -25.07 23.59
C THR A 49 -9.32 -24.95 24.73
N PHE A 50 -9.54 -26.06 25.44
CA PHE A 50 -10.35 -26.12 26.65
C PHE A 50 -9.78 -27.19 27.60
N PRO A 51 -10.13 -27.20 28.89
CA PRO A 51 -9.67 -28.21 29.83
C PRO A 51 -10.19 -29.60 29.42
N ALA A 52 -9.31 -30.60 29.33
CA ALA A 52 -9.65 -31.94 28.87
C ALA A 52 -10.75 -32.62 29.70
N ASP A 53 -10.83 -32.31 31.00
CA ASP A 53 -11.83 -32.79 31.95
C ASP A 53 -13.20 -32.12 31.79
N LYS A 54 -13.28 -31.04 31.00
CA LYS A 54 -14.51 -30.30 30.69
C LYS A 54 -14.84 -30.34 29.20
N ARG A 55 -14.41 -31.38 28.49
CA ARG A 55 -14.62 -31.52 27.04
C ARG A 55 -16.10 -31.34 26.69
N PRO A 56 -16.47 -30.28 25.95
CA PRO A 56 -17.85 -30.05 25.57
C PRO A 56 -18.28 -31.03 24.47
N GLU A 57 -19.58 -31.33 24.39
CA GLU A 57 -20.11 -32.18 23.30
C GLU A 57 -19.95 -31.52 21.92
N LYS A 58 -20.15 -30.20 21.87
CA LYS A 58 -19.99 -29.36 20.67
C LYS A 58 -19.67 -27.92 21.06
N LEU A 59 -19.00 -27.19 20.17
CA LEU A 59 -18.74 -25.76 20.29
C LEU A 59 -19.64 -24.98 19.35
N GLU A 60 -20.18 -23.88 19.88
CA GLU A 60 -20.92 -22.89 19.12
C GLU A 60 -20.15 -21.55 19.14
N ALA A 61 -20.26 -20.79 18.05
CA ALA A 61 -19.80 -19.42 18.00
C ALA A 61 -20.88 -18.49 17.44
N ARG A 62 -20.81 -17.21 17.79
CA ARG A 62 -21.57 -16.14 17.14
C ARG A 62 -20.70 -14.91 16.94
N PHE A 63 -21.06 -14.13 15.93
CA PHE A 63 -20.34 -12.92 15.56
C PHE A 63 -21.27 -11.70 15.64
N ALA A 64 -20.78 -10.62 16.27
CA ALA A 64 -21.45 -9.32 16.34
C ALA A 64 -22.93 -9.40 16.81
N GLY A 65 -23.21 -10.25 17.80
CA GLY A 65 -24.56 -10.44 18.35
C GLY A 65 -25.51 -11.27 17.47
N GLY A 66 -25.01 -11.88 16.39
CA GLY A 66 -25.77 -12.78 15.53
C GLY A 66 -26.17 -14.11 16.19
N ALA A 67 -26.68 -15.03 15.37
CA ALA A 67 -27.10 -16.34 15.84
C ALA A 67 -25.89 -17.23 16.23
N TRP A 68 -26.09 -18.07 17.25
CA TRP A 68 -25.15 -19.14 17.59
C TRP A 68 -25.17 -20.22 16.50
N GLN A 69 -23.99 -20.59 16.01
CA GLN A 69 -23.80 -21.62 14.99
C GLN A 69 -22.78 -22.64 15.51
N VAL A 70 -23.00 -23.92 15.22
CA VAL A 70 -22.04 -24.98 15.56
C VAL A 70 -20.79 -24.79 14.71
N VAL A 71 -19.64 -24.66 15.35
CA VAL A 71 -18.33 -24.51 14.68
C VAL A 71 -17.48 -25.76 14.79
N ASP A 72 -17.68 -26.56 15.85
CA ASP A 72 -17.06 -27.87 16.00
C ASP A 72 -18.09 -28.82 16.65
N ALA A 73 -18.59 -29.77 15.87
CA ALA A 73 -19.59 -30.72 16.35
C ALA A 73 -18.98 -31.84 17.21
N HIS A 74 -17.67 -32.08 17.09
CA HIS A 74 -16.96 -33.20 17.69
C HIS A 74 -15.54 -32.76 18.09
N PRO A 75 -15.40 -31.84 19.07
CA PRO A 75 -14.11 -31.31 19.43
C PRO A 75 -13.16 -32.40 19.91
N GLY A 76 -11.86 -32.15 19.78
CA GLY A 76 -10.81 -33.06 20.22
C GLY A 76 -10.79 -33.25 21.74
N THR A 77 -9.70 -33.82 22.27
CA THR A 77 -9.58 -34.05 23.71
C THR A 77 -9.51 -32.74 24.50
N ASP A 78 -8.76 -31.77 24.00
CA ASP A 78 -8.44 -30.49 24.66
C ASP A 78 -8.40 -29.31 23.69
N ALA A 79 -8.84 -29.51 22.45
CA ALA A 79 -8.77 -28.54 21.36
C ALA A 79 -10.01 -28.58 20.47
N PHE A 80 -10.32 -27.45 19.84
CA PHE A 80 -11.36 -27.33 18.82
C PHE A 80 -10.85 -26.51 17.64
N ALA A 81 -11.40 -26.77 16.47
CA ALA A 81 -11.17 -25.98 15.27
C ALA A 81 -12.43 -25.99 14.39
N GLY A 82 -12.72 -24.85 13.78
CA GLY A 82 -13.96 -24.67 13.02
C GLY A 82 -13.99 -23.38 12.23
N THR A 83 -15.09 -23.19 11.52
CA THR A 83 -15.34 -21.98 10.74
C THR A 83 -16.73 -21.44 11.02
N LEU A 84 -16.86 -20.12 11.04
CA LEU A 84 -18.12 -19.41 11.23
C LEU A 84 -18.40 -18.52 10.01
N PRO A 85 -19.39 -18.86 9.17
CA PRO A 85 -19.91 -17.92 8.17
C PRO A 85 -20.44 -16.67 8.87
N ALA A 86 -20.01 -15.50 8.38
CA ALA A 86 -20.30 -14.22 9.01
C ALA A 86 -20.56 -13.12 7.96
N PRO A 87 -21.47 -12.18 8.24
CA PRO A 87 -21.63 -11.01 7.40
C PRO A 87 -20.40 -10.10 7.50
N VAL A 88 -20.20 -9.28 6.47
CA VAL A 88 -19.25 -8.16 6.50
C VAL A 88 -19.60 -7.22 7.65
N GLY A 89 -18.60 -6.90 8.47
CA GLY A 89 -18.78 -6.14 9.69
C GLY A 89 -17.67 -6.39 10.69
N GLN A 90 -17.74 -5.73 11.84
CA GLN A 90 -16.77 -5.85 12.92
C GLN A 90 -17.50 -5.94 14.26
N GLY A 91 -17.01 -6.78 15.17
CA GLY A 91 -17.64 -6.92 16.48
C GLY A 91 -16.98 -7.98 17.37
N LEU A 92 -17.70 -8.34 18.42
CA LEU A 92 -17.32 -9.40 19.35
C LEU A 92 -17.53 -10.77 18.67
N LEU A 93 -16.50 -11.62 18.69
CA LEU A 93 -16.65 -13.05 18.46
C LEU A 93 -16.81 -13.72 19.81
N GLU A 94 -17.88 -14.49 19.98
CA GLU A 94 -18.12 -15.26 21.21
C GLU A 94 -18.13 -16.75 20.88
N VAL A 95 -17.50 -17.56 21.72
CA VAL A 95 -17.42 -19.02 21.59
C VAL A 95 -17.86 -19.65 22.90
N ARG A 96 -18.67 -20.72 22.84
CA ARG A 96 -19.13 -21.44 24.03
C ARG A 96 -19.27 -22.94 23.81
N GLY A 97 -19.20 -23.70 24.90
CA GLY A 97 -19.71 -25.07 24.93
C GLY A 97 -21.25 -25.07 24.97
N ALA A 98 -21.89 -25.89 24.13
CA ALA A 98 -23.35 -25.86 23.93
C ALA A 98 -24.14 -26.86 24.80
N ASP A 99 -23.48 -27.38 25.83
CA ASP A 99 -23.93 -28.46 26.72
C ASP A 99 -24.12 -28.01 28.17
N GLY A 100 -24.03 -26.70 28.43
CA GLY A 100 -24.08 -26.17 29.79
C GLY A 100 -22.78 -26.36 30.59
N SER A 101 -21.67 -26.72 29.93
CA SER A 101 -20.32 -26.79 30.53
C SER A 101 -19.84 -25.48 31.17
N GLY A 102 -20.52 -24.35 30.90
CA GLY A 102 -20.13 -23.02 31.36
C GLY A 102 -18.86 -22.48 30.69
N LEU A 103 -18.30 -23.21 29.72
CA LEU A 103 -17.16 -22.78 28.94
C LEU A 103 -17.58 -21.66 27.98
N ALA A 104 -16.92 -20.52 28.09
CA ALA A 104 -17.10 -19.39 27.20
C ALA A 104 -15.80 -18.60 27.06
N ALA A 105 -15.60 -18.01 25.89
CA ALA A 105 -14.58 -17.00 25.65
C ALA A 105 -15.06 -16.01 24.60
N SER A 106 -14.41 -14.86 24.53
CA SER A 106 -14.70 -13.85 23.52
C SER A 106 -13.43 -13.18 23.01
N VAL A 107 -13.47 -12.73 21.77
CA VAL A 107 -12.41 -11.97 21.12
C VAL A 107 -13.00 -10.68 20.57
N GLU A 108 -12.43 -9.55 20.99
CA GLU A 108 -12.91 -8.23 20.59
C GLU A 108 -12.41 -7.83 19.20
N CYS A 109 -13.19 -6.97 18.54
CA CYS A 109 -12.79 -6.30 17.30
C CYS A 109 -12.42 -7.26 16.15
N VAL A 110 -13.03 -8.45 16.10
CA VAL A 110 -12.90 -9.34 14.95
C VAL A 110 -13.65 -8.72 13.77
N GLY A 111 -13.06 -8.73 12.59
CA GLY A 111 -13.65 -8.15 11.38
C GLY A 111 -13.76 -9.13 10.22
N VAL A 112 -14.78 -8.96 9.39
CA VAL A 112 -14.88 -9.52 8.04
C VAL A 112 -14.97 -8.35 7.07
N GLY A 113 -13.99 -8.18 6.20
CA GLY A 113 -13.85 -6.99 5.36
C GLY A 113 -12.73 -7.10 4.33
N ASP A 114 -12.08 -5.99 3.99
CA ASP A 114 -11.03 -5.98 2.97
C ASP A 114 -9.62 -5.86 3.59
N LEU A 115 -8.80 -6.89 3.38
CA LEU A 115 -7.46 -7.04 3.92
C LEU A 115 -6.41 -6.87 2.82
N PHE A 116 -5.49 -5.91 2.99
CA PHE A 116 -4.48 -5.59 1.98
C PHE A 116 -3.07 -6.01 2.45
N LEU A 117 -2.19 -6.32 1.50
CA LEU A 117 -0.76 -6.54 1.80
C LEU A 117 0.05 -5.33 1.35
N ILE A 118 0.81 -4.71 2.26
CA ILE A 118 1.73 -3.62 1.94
C ILE A 118 3.14 -4.18 1.75
N THR A 119 3.74 -3.92 0.59
CA THR A 119 5.06 -4.38 0.19
C THR A 119 5.90 -3.22 -0.35
N GLY A 120 7.21 -3.45 -0.47
CA GLY A 120 8.16 -2.46 -0.96
C GLY A 120 9.05 -1.90 0.14
N GLN A 121 9.38 -0.62 0.07
CA GLN A 121 10.45 -0.04 0.91
C GLN A 121 9.99 0.99 1.95
N SER A 122 10.92 1.83 2.41
CA SER A 122 10.76 2.78 3.52
C SER A 122 9.53 3.70 3.40
N ASN A 123 9.22 4.21 2.20
CA ASN A 123 8.03 5.01 1.99
C ASN A 123 6.73 4.21 2.16
N ALA A 124 6.74 2.92 1.80
CA ALA A 124 5.62 2.00 2.05
C ALA A 124 5.56 1.56 3.52
N ASP A 125 6.70 1.43 4.21
CA ASP A 125 6.75 1.13 5.64
C ASP A 125 6.28 2.31 6.51
N GLY A 126 6.63 3.53 6.11
CA GLY A 126 6.32 4.78 6.82
C GLY A 126 7.57 5.38 7.47
N HIS A 127 7.85 6.66 7.17
CA HIS A 127 8.95 7.46 7.73
C HIS A 127 8.46 8.87 8.12
N GLY A 128 7.17 8.98 8.41
CA GLY A 128 6.54 10.21 8.89
C GLY A 128 7.07 10.66 10.23
N LYS A 129 7.25 11.97 10.40
CA LYS A 129 7.60 12.58 11.70
C LYS A 129 6.40 12.57 12.66
N GLU A 130 5.19 12.67 12.13
CA GLU A 130 3.95 12.72 12.92
C GLU A 130 3.19 11.40 12.86
N MET A 131 2.72 10.93 14.01
CA MET A 131 1.88 9.74 14.11
C MET A 131 0.44 10.07 13.71
N VAL A 132 -0.15 9.26 12.84
CA VAL A 132 -1.54 9.42 12.42
C VAL A 132 -2.43 8.48 13.25
N LYS A 133 -3.48 9.04 13.84
CA LYS A 133 -4.52 8.27 14.53
C LYS A 133 -5.72 8.00 13.64
N LEU A 134 -6.41 6.90 13.88
CA LEU A 134 -7.72 6.65 13.29
C LEU A 134 -8.75 7.65 13.85
N ASP A 135 -9.68 8.06 12.98
CA ASP A 135 -10.80 8.89 13.40
C ASP A 135 -11.78 8.00 14.21
N PRO A 136 -12.07 8.32 15.48
CA PRO A 136 -13.02 7.57 16.29
C PRO A 136 -14.45 7.58 15.72
N LYS A 137 -14.76 8.44 14.74
CA LYS A 137 -16.05 8.48 14.03
C LYS A 137 -16.15 7.48 12.88
N ASN A 138 -15.06 6.78 12.54
CA ASN A 138 -15.12 5.74 11.52
C ASN A 138 -16.15 4.68 11.94
N PRO A 139 -16.98 4.18 11.00
CA PRO A 139 -17.99 3.16 11.32
C PRO A 139 -17.37 1.82 11.77
N PHE A 140 -16.09 1.60 11.45
CA PHE A 140 -15.31 0.45 11.89
C PHE A 140 -13.91 0.91 12.32
N VAL A 141 -13.31 0.19 13.26
CA VAL A 141 -11.92 0.36 13.64
C VAL A 141 -11.05 -0.27 12.56
N GLY A 142 -10.29 0.54 11.83
CA GLY A 142 -9.27 0.03 10.94
C GLY A 142 -8.19 -0.74 11.70
N VAL A 143 -7.62 -1.78 11.10
CA VAL A 143 -6.67 -2.66 11.79
C VAL A 143 -5.40 -2.88 10.99
N LYS A 144 -4.35 -3.36 11.67
CA LYS A 144 -3.11 -3.77 11.01
C LYS A 144 -2.52 -5.01 11.65
N TYR A 145 -1.82 -5.78 10.84
CA TYR A 145 -0.88 -6.81 11.28
C TYR A 145 0.54 -6.33 11.01
N SER A 146 1.32 -6.18 12.07
CA SER A 146 2.72 -5.75 12.00
C SER A 146 3.48 -6.32 13.18
N ARG A 147 4.77 -6.65 13.00
CA ARG A 147 5.62 -7.24 14.06
C ARG A 147 4.95 -8.45 14.74
N ASP A 148 4.32 -9.28 13.90
CA ASP A 148 3.61 -10.51 14.28
C ASP A 148 2.43 -10.35 15.23
N VAL A 149 1.80 -9.16 15.23
CA VAL A 149 0.67 -8.84 16.10
C VAL A 149 -0.40 -8.07 15.34
N TRP A 150 -1.66 -8.45 15.55
CA TRP A 150 -2.84 -7.67 15.17
C TRP A 150 -3.09 -6.52 16.16
N SER A 151 -3.37 -5.33 15.66
CA SER A 151 -3.64 -4.14 16.46
C SER A 151 -4.53 -3.14 15.72
N GLU A 152 -4.97 -2.11 16.44
CA GLU A 152 -5.63 -0.95 15.85
C GLU A 152 -4.72 -0.27 14.79
N GLY A 153 -5.34 0.26 13.74
CA GLY A 153 -4.65 0.76 12.55
C GLY A 153 -3.96 2.12 12.70
N SER A 154 -4.04 2.81 13.84
CA SER A 154 -3.25 4.01 14.13
C SER A 154 -1.75 3.74 14.14
N ASP A 155 -0.93 4.75 13.88
CA ASP A 155 0.52 4.65 14.03
C ASP A 155 0.97 4.42 15.50
N PRO A 156 2.16 3.82 15.74
CA PRO A 156 3.22 3.49 14.78
C PRO A 156 2.90 2.24 13.96
N SER A 157 2.92 2.35 12.63
CA SER A 157 2.68 1.21 11.73
C SER A 157 3.95 0.73 11.02
N SER A 158 5.06 1.47 11.14
CA SER A 158 6.37 1.09 10.61
C SER A 158 6.94 -0.13 11.34
N SER A 159 7.53 -1.04 10.57
CA SER A 159 8.25 -2.22 11.03
C SER A 159 9.66 -1.90 11.57
N THR A 160 10.23 -0.76 11.20
CA THR A 160 11.65 -0.43 11.47
C THR A 160 11.85 0.70 12.50
N GLY A 161 10.78 1.32 12.99
CA GLY A 161 10.84 2.35 14.03
C GLY A 161 9.47 2.83 14.50
N GLU A 162 9.47 3.86 15.34
CA GLU A 162 8.27 4.62 15.71
C GLU A 162 8.11 5.79 14.75
N TYR A 163 7.63 5.49 13.55
CA TYR A 163 7.34 6.49 12.51
C TYR A 163 5.86 6.50 12.12
N GLY A 164 5.42 7.67 11.66
CA GLY A 164 4.15 7.82 10.98
C GLY A 164 4.14 7.13 9.62
N SER A 165 2.96 6.70 9.18
CA SER A 165 2.77 6.02 7.90
C SER A 165 1.55 6.58 7.14
N PRO A 166 1.47 6.37 5.81
CA PRO A 166 0.33 6.86 5.03
C PRO A 166 -0.95 6.03 5.24
N TRP A 167 -0.86 4.85 5.84
CA TRP A 167 -1.93 3.86 5.86
C TRP A 167 -3.09 4.18 6.82
N PRO A 168 -2.87 4.70 8.05
CA PRO A 168 -3.97 5.18 8.88
C PRO A 168 -4.76 6.31 8.20
N ILE A 169 -4.09 7.19 7.43
CA ILE A 169 -4.76 8.23 6.63
C ILE A 169 -5.65 7.57 5.55
N ALA A 170 -5.16 6.52 4.89
CA ALA A 170 -5.94 5.80 3.87
C ALA A 170 -7.15 5.08 4.50
N LEU A 171 -6.99 4.44 5.65
CA LEU A 171 -8.08 3.81 6.40
C LEU A 171 -9.16 4.83 6.82
N ASN A 172 -8.76 6.01 7.30
CA ASN A 172 -9.68 7.11 7.65
C ASN A 172 -10.50 7.63 6.46
N ARG A 173 -10.09 7.36 5.23
CA ARG A 173 -10.83 7.74 4.01
C ARG A 173 -11.67 6.58 3.50
N LEU A 174 -11.08 5.40 3.40
CA LEU A 174 -11.68 4.25 2.74
C LEU A 174 -12.78 3.61 3.59
N ILE A 175 -12.59 3.50 4.91
CA ILE A 175 -13.57 2.85 5.80
C ILE A 175 -14.93 3.58 5.78
N PRO A 176 -15.01 4.91 5.98
CA PRO A 176 -16.30 5.61 5.91
C PRO A 176 -16.88 5.68 4.49
N ASP A 177 -16.05 5.74 3.44
CA ASP A 177 -16.49 5.78 2.04
C ASP A 177 -17.10 4.44 1.60
N GLN A 178 -16.42 3.33 1.87
CA GLN A 178 -16.84 2.00 1.44
C GLN A 178 -17.76 1.31 2.45
N LYS A 179 -17.77 1.74 3.71
CA LYS A 179 -18.56 1.14 4.81
C LYS A 179 -18.26 -0.35 4.98
N VAL A 180 -16.97 -0.70 4.91
CA VAL A 180 -16.45 -2.06 5.10
C VAL A 180 -15.28 -1.97 6.08
N PRO A 181 -15.14 -2.91 7.04
CA PRO A 181 -13.92 -2.99 7.86
C PRO A 181 -12.69 -3.19 6.96
N MET A 182 -11.62 -2.46 7.22
CA MET A 182 -10.40 -2.57 6.41
C MET A 182 -9.15 -2.64 7.27
N GLY A 183 -8.14 -3.27 6.73
CA GLY A 183 -6.86 -3.37 7.39
C GLY A 183 -5.75 -3.81 6.46
N PHE A 184 -4.54 -3.84 6.99
CA PHE A 184 -3.36 -4.16 6.21
C PHE A 184 -2.36 -5.05 6.94
N ILE A 185 -1.64 -5.86 6.20
CA ILE A 185 -0.44 -6.58 6.63
C ILE A 185 0.77 -5.74 6.20
N ALA A 186 1.51 -5.20 7.16
CA ALA A 186 2.64 -4.29 6.90
C ALA A 186 3.94 -5.07 6.67
N ALA A 187 4.19 -5.51 5.43
CA ALA A 187 5.37 -6.31 5.09
C ALA A 187 6.53 -5.52 4.48
N ALA A 188 6.34 -4.25 4.11
CA ALA A 188 7.38 -3.38 3.55
C ALA A 188 8.59 -3.22 4.49
N VAL A 189 9.79 -3.10 3.91
CA VAL A 189 11.05 -2.95 4.65
C VAL A 189 11.98 -1.99 3.92
N GLY A 190 12.54 -1.02 4.66
CA GLY A 190 13.48 -0.03 4.14
C GLY A 190 14.66 -0.63 3.37
N SER A 191 15.18 0.12 2.39
CA SER A 191 16.38 -0.23 1.61
C SER A 191 16.30 -1.55 0.82
N THR A 192 15.10 -2.08 0.57
CA THR A 192 14.92 -3.25 -0.29
C THR A 192 14.96 -2.88 -1.78
N VAL A 193 15.29 -3.86 -2.62
CA VAL A 193 15.33 -3.75 -4.08
C VAL A 193 14.40 -4.76 -4.75
N VAL A 194 14.01 -4.52 -5.99
CA VAL A 194 13.03 -5.33 -6.75
C VAL A 194 13.37 -6.82 -6.77
N LYS A 195 14.66 -7.19 -6.84
CA LYS A 195 15.16 -8.57 -6.84
C LYS A 195 14.86 -9.35 -5.54
N GLN A 196 14.46 -8.67 -4.48
CA GLN A 196 14.07 -9.30 -3.21
C GLN A 196 12.56 -9.61 -3.14
N TRP A 197 11.78 -9.07 -4.08
CA TRP A 197 10.31 -9.05 -4.03
C TRP A 197 9.63 -10.03 -4.99
N HIS A 198 10.38 -10.97 -5.56
CA HIS A 198 9.85 -12.08 -6.35
C HIS A 198 10.49 -13.40 -5.91
N ARG A 199 9.89 -14.53 -6.23
CA ARG A 199 10.36 -15.86 -5.85
C ARG A 199 11.77 -16.10 -6.39
N THR A 200 12.62 -16.65 -5.52
CA THR A 200 13.95 -17.14 -5.88
C THR A 200 14.18 -18.46 -5.15
N GLU A 201 14.83 -19.42 -5.80
CA GLU A 201 15.16 -20.72 -5.20
C GLU A 201 16.01 -20.54 -3.93
N GLY A 202 15.64 -21.25 -2.85
CA GLY A 202 16.33 -21.16 -1.55
C GLY A 202 16.02 -19.90 -0.73
N ALA A 203 15.14 -19.02 -1.20
CA ALA A 203 14.67 -17.88 -0.41
C ALA A 203 13.68 -18.32 0.68
N THR A 204 13.84 -17.74 1.87
CA THR A 204 13.05 -17.99 3.08
C THR A 204 12.90 -16.69 3.86
N ALA A 205 11.98 -16.61 4.83
CA ALA A 205 11.93 -15.44 5.71
C ALA A 205 13.20 -15.28 6.57
N ALA A 206 13.85 -16.40 6.93
CA ALA A 206 15.07 -16.39 7.73
C ALA A 206 16.26 -15.75 7.01
N ASN A 207 16.28 -15.75 5.66
CA ASN A 207 17.29 -15.07 4.85
C ASN A 207 16.69 -13.91 4.03
N ALA A 208 15.81 -13.11 4.64
CA ALA A 208 15.05 -12.05 3.97
C ALA A 208 15.88 -11.07 3.10
N TRP A 209 17.17 -10.87 3.41
CA TRP A 209 18.07 -9.98 2.67
C TRP A 209 18.70 -10.60 1.41
N ALA A 210 18.51 -11.90 1.17
CA ALA A 210 18.88 -12.56 -0.09
C ALA A 210 17.88 -12.22 -1.22
N PRO A 211 18.23 -12.47 -2.50
CA PRO A 211 17.25 -12.47 -3.59
C PRO A 211 16.01 -13.30 -3.23
N GLY A 212 14.82 -12.75 -3.50
CA GLY A 212 13.52 -13.29 -3.12
C GLY A 212 13.18 -13.42 -1.63
N GLY A 213 14.09 -13.02 -0.72
CA GLY A 213 13.87 -13.18 0.72
C GLY A 213 12.73 -12.30 1.27
N MET A 214 12.54 -11.09 0.74
CA MET A 214 11.45 -10.20 1.20
C MET A 214 10.08 -10.70 0.78
N TYR A 215 10.00 -11.30 -0.42
CA TYR A 215 8.82 -12.01 -0.87
C TYR A 215 8.50 -13.22 0.03
N ALA A 216 9.49 -14.07 0.34
CA ALA A 216 9.30 -15.21 1.24
C ALA A 216 8.85 -14.77 2.65
N ARG A 217 9.43 -13.68 3.17
CA ARG A 217 8.99 -13.07 4.43
C ARG A 217 7.55 -12.57 4.36
N ALA A 218 7.16 -11.90 3.29
CA ALA A 218 5.79 -11.41 3.13
C ALA A 218 4.77 -12.56 3.09
N LEU A 219 5.08 -13.67 2.41
CA LEU A 219 4.25 -14.89 2.41
C LEU A 219 4.07 -15.47 3.81
N GLU A 220 5.15 -15.55 4.59
CA GLU A 220 5.07 -16.04 5.98
C GLU A 220 4.22 -15.12 6.86
N MET A 221 4.37 -13.80 6.73
CA MET A 221 3.54 -12.84 7.45
C MET A 221 2.06 -12.99 7.12
N VAL A 222 1.70 -13.15 5.83
CA VAL A 222 0.30 -13.39 5.44
C VAL A 222 -0.19 -14.72 5.97
N ARG A 223 0.61 -15.78 5.87
CA ARG A 223 0.28 -17.10 6.42
C ARG A 223 -0.03 -17.02 7.91
N THR A 224 0.81 -16.35 8.69
CA THR A 224 0.61 -16.20 10.14
C THR A 224 -0.59 -15.31 10.46
N ALA A 225 -0.71 -14.16 9.81
CA ALA A 225 -1.81 -13.22 10.06
C ALA A 225 -3.20 -13.82 9.77
N THR A 226 -3.28 -14.69 8.77
CA THR A 226 -4.53 -15.28 8.24
C THR A 226 -4.75 -16.74 8.65
N ASP A 227 -3.94 -17.24 9.59
CA ASP A 227 -3.93 -18.64 10.06
C ASP A 227 -3.93 -19.66 8.91
N GLY A 228 -3.15 -19.37 7.87
CA GLY A 228 -2.94 -20.23 6.72
C GLY A 228 -3.95 -20.07 5.58
N SER A 229 -5.00 -19.27 5.72
CA SER A 229 -5.98 -19.09 4.63
C SER A 229 -5.40 -18.34 3.42
N MET A 230 -4.36 -17.52 3.61
CA MET A 230 -3.68 -16.74 2.57
C MET A 230 -4.57 -15.75 1.82
N LYS A 231 -5.81 -15.50 2.28
CA LYS A 231 -6.76 -14.62 1.58
C LYS A 231 -6.48 -13.15 1.90
N ILE A 232 -6.29 -12.35 0.84
CA ILE A 232 -6.19 -10.89 0.87
C ILE A 232 -6.98 -10.32 -0.33
N ARG A 233 -7.16 -8.99 -0.40
CA ARG A 233 -7.87 -8.29 -1.47
C ARG A 233 -6.96 -7.84 -2.61
N ALA A 234 -5.77 -7.35 -2.27
CA ALA A 234 -4.78 -6.83 -3.22
C ALA A 234 -3.42 -6.66 -2.54
N VAL A 235 -2.37 -6.58 -3.36
CA VAL A 235 -1.01 -6.23 -2.92
C VAL A 235 -0.71 -4.80 -3.33
N PHE A 236 -0.20 -3.98 -2.41
CA PHE A 236 0.29 -2.63 -2.70
C PHE A 236 1.81 -2.64 -2.70
N TYR A 237 2.41 -2.24 -3.82
CA TYR A 237 3.86 -2.23 -4.00
C TYR A 237 4.35 -0.82 -4.24
N TYR A 238 5.25 -0.36 -3.37
CA TYR A 238 5.91 0.92 -3.54
C TYR A 238 7.40 0.77 -3.22
N GLN A 239 8.19 0.64 -4.29
CA GLN A 239 9.63 0.46 -4.23
C GLN A 239 10.27 0.89 -5.54
N GLY A 240 11.49 1.38 -5.47
CA GLY A 240 12.39 1.53 -6.62
C GLY A 240 13.48 2.56 -6.38
N GLU A 241 13.38 3.35 -5.30
CA GLU A 241 14.39 4.36 -4.96
C GLU A 241 15.76 3.74 -4.79
N ASN A 242 15.84 2.59 -4.11
CA ASN A 242 17.12 1.94 -3.87
C ASN A 242 17.68 1.22 -5.11
N ASP A 243 16.82 0.87 -6.07
CA ASP A 243 17.23 0.29 -7.36
C ASP A 243 17.93 1.29 -8.28
N MET A 244 17.99 2.57 -7.92
CA MET A 244 18.79 3.58 -8.61
C MET A 244 20.14 3.85 -7.95
N THR A 245 20.40 3.25 -6.78
CA THR A 245 21.57 3.53 -5.94
C THR A 245 22.37 2.27 -5.65
N HIS A 246 23.57 2.43 -5.08
CA HIS A 246 24.51 1.34 -4.81
C HIS A 246 24.43 0.79 -3.36
N TRP A 247 23.47 1.25 -2.55
CA TRP A 247 23.43 0.93 -1.11
C TRP A 247 23.06 -0.53 -0.83
N ASN A 248 22.26 -1.15 -1.70
CA ASN A 248 21.96 -2.57 -1.66
C ASN A 248 22.64 -3.25 -2.84
N LYS A 249 23.45 -4.28 -2.58
CA LYS A 249 24.25 -4.97 -3.61
C LYS A 249 23.44 -5.72 -4.66
N LEU A 250 22.14 -5.92 -4.42
CA LEU A 250 21.20 -6.56 -5.36
C LEU A 250 20.49 -5.55 -6.28
N THR A 251 20.79 -4.27 -6.14
CA THR A 251 20.27 -3.17 -6.98
C THR A 251 20.53 -3.41 -8.46
N VAL A 252 19.57 -3.01 -9.29
CA VAL A 252 19.70 -3.01 -10.75
C VAL A 252 20.33 -1.72 -11.30
N MET A 253 20.73 -0.78 -10.42
CA MET A 253 21.36 0.51 -10.76
C MET A 253 20.61 1.33 -11.82
N GLY A 254 19.28 1.23 -11.87
CA GLY A 254 18.42 1.93 -12.83
C GLY A 254 18.40 1.30 -14.22
N ASP A 255 18.85 0.05 -14.37
CA ASP A 255 18.65 -0.71 -15.60
C ASP A 255 17.15 -0.99 -15.80
N TYR A 256 16.61 -0.48 -16.91
CA TYR A 256 15.19 -0.60 -17.24
C TYR A 256 14.76 -2.06 -17.46
N ASN A 257 15.57 -2.85 -18.17
CA ASN A 257 15.19 -4.22 -18.54
C ASN A 257 15.25 -5.13 -17.33
N GLU A 258 16.30 -5.02 -16.52
CA GLU A 258 16.45 -5.80 -15.29
C GLU A 258 15.35 -5.41 -14.29
N TYR A 259 15.10 -4.11 -14.05
CA TYR A 259 14.02 -3.69 -13.16
C TYR A 259 12.66 -4.22 -13.63
N LYS A 260 12.31 -4.02 -14.92
CA LYS A 260 11.03 -4.45 -15.49
C LYS A 260 10.86 -5.97 -15.39
N THR A 261 11.92 -6.74 -15.68
CA THR A 261 11.90 -8.21 -15.60
C THR A 261 11.62 -8.69 -14.16
N ASN A 262 12.33 -8.15 -13.17
CA ASN A 262 12.12 -8.53 -11.77
C ASN A 262 10.73 -8.09 -11.27
N LEU A 263 10.23 -6.93 -11.72
CA LEU A 263 8.90 -6.45 -11.34
C LEU A 263 7.78 -7.32 -11.94
N VAL A 264 7.90 -7.73 -13.21
CA VAL A 264 6.96 -8.68 -13.83
C VAL A 264 6.98 -10.03 -13.11
N ALA A 265 8.15 -10.52 -12.70
CA ALA A 265 8.26 -11.73 -11.89
C ALA A 265 7.52 -11.56 -10.55
N ALA A 266 7.73 -10.44 -9.85
CA ALA A 266 7.04 -10.14 -8.59
C ALA A 266 5.52 -10.16 -8.76
N ILE A 267 4.99 -9.49 -9.79
CA ILE A 267 3.55 -9.46 -10.07
C ILE A 267 3.01 -10.87 -10.32
N SER A 268 3.73 -11.68 -11.11
CA SER A 268 3.35 -13.06 -11.43
C SER A 268 3.33 -13.96 -10.18
N ASP A 269 4.35 -13.84 -9.34
CA ASP A 269 4.52 -14.62 -8.12
C ASP A 269 3.45 -14.28 -7.06
N PHE A 270 3.17 -12.99 -6.86
CA PHE A 270 2.09 -12.56 -5.97
C PHE A 270 0.70 -12.98 -6.48
N TRP A 271 0.47 -12.90 -7.80
CA TRP A 271 -0.75 -13.42 -8.41
C TRP A 271 -0.89 -14.94 -8.23
N TYR A 272 0.21 -15.69 -8.35
CA TYR A 272 0.21 -17.14 -8.21
C TYR A 272 -0.23 -17.58 -6.79
N ASP A 273 0.27 -16.92 -5.74
CA ASP A 273 -0.07 -17.33 -4.37
C ASP A 273 -1.41 -16.78 -3.86
N TYR A 274 -1.81 -15.59 -4.31
CA TYR A 274 -2.97 -14.90 -3.74
C TYR A 274 -4.16 -14.75 -4.70
N HIS A 275 -3.95 -14.88 -6.00
CA HIS A 275 -4.96 -14.64 -7.03
C HIS A 275 -5.63 -13.25 -6.92
N VAL A 276 -4.83 -12.23 -6.60
CA VAL A 276 -5.27 -10.82 -6.51
C VAL A 276 -4.36 -9.90 -7.30
N PRO A 277 -4.87 -8.73 -7.75
CA PRO A 277 -4.03 -7.75 -8.44
C PRO A 277 -2.99 -7.13 -7.50
N MET A 278 -1.91 -6.66 -8.12
CA MET A 278 -0.86 -5.87 -7.48
C MET A 278 -0.90 -4.43 -8.00
N LEU A 279 -1.09 -3.47 -7.11
CA LEU A 279 -1.05 -2.05 -7.44
C LEU A 279 0.40 -1.55 -7.37
N ILE A 280 0.89 -0.98 -8.47
CA ILE A 280 2.29 -0.55 -8.63
C ILE A 280 2.39 0.97 -8.48
N GLY A 281 2.97 1.41 -7.37
CA GLY A 281 3.28 2.81 -7.15
C GLY A 281 4.43 3.30 -8.05
N GLN A 282 4.31 4.51 -8.56
CA GLN A 282 5.36 5.19 -9.32
C GLN A 282 6.10 6.16 -8.41
N ILE A 283 7.39 5.93 -8.22
CA ILE A 283 8.19 6.57 -7.17
C ILE A 283 8.55 8.03 -7.45
N THR A 284 8.88 8.78 -6.40
CA THR A 284 9.67 10.01 -6.47
C THR A 284 11.03 9.81 -5.83
N TYR A 285 12.07 10.26 -6.52
CA TYR A 285 13.45 10.28 -6.04
C TYR A 285 14.31 11.01 -7.08
N GLU A 286 15.33 11.72 -6.65
CA GLU A 286 16.28 12.37 -7.54
C GLU A 286 17.70 11.97 -7.17
N THR A 287 18.34 11.19 -8.04
CA THR A 287 19.79 10.92 -8.02
C THR A 287 20.36 11.08 -9.42
N ASP A 288 19.87 10.25 -10.34
CA ASP A 288 20.21 10.26 -11.75
C ASP A 288 18.93 10.19 -12.57
N ARG A 289 18.79 11.10 -13.53
CA ARG A 289 17.59 11.22 -14.36
C ARG A 289 17.30 9.96 -15.15
N GLN A 290 18.31 9.39 -15.82
CA GLN A 290 18.10 8.26 -16.70
C GLN A 290 17.72 7.02 -15.90
N LYS A 291 18.37 6.78 -14.76
CA LYS A 291 18.01 5.69 -13.84
C LYS A 291 16.59 5.85 -13.31
N CYS A 292 16.21 7.06 -12.94
CA CYS A 292 14.88 7.38 -12.43
C CYS A 292 13.79 7.18 -13.48
N ASP A 293 14.02 7.70 -14.69
CA ASP A 293 13.09 7.52 -15.80
C ASP A 293 12.97 6.05 -16.21
N ASN A 294 14.06 5.29 -16.18
CA ASN A 294 14.04 3.86 -16.46
C ASN A 294 13.16 3.09 -15.46
N VAL A 295 13.35 3.30 -14.15
CA VAL A 295 12.54 2.64 -13.12
C VAL A 295 11.08 3.06 -13.22
N ARG A 296 10.80 4.36 -13.31
CA ARG A 296 9.42 4.89 -13.42
C ARG A 296 8.71 4.45 -14.70
N ARG A 297 9.41 4.41 -15.83
CA ARG A 297 8.88 3.89 -17.09
C ARG A 297 8.52 2.42 -16.97
N ALA A 298 9.38 1.61 -16.36
CA ALA A 298 9.08 0.20 -16.10
C ALA A 298 7.84 0.04 -15.22
N GLN A 299 7.72 0.79 -14.12
CA GLN A 299 6.53 0.79 -13.24
C GLN A 299 5.24 1.17 -13.98
N GLN A 300 5.31 2.16 -14.88
CA GLN A 300 4.17 2.60 -15.67
C GLN A 300 3.77 1.59 -16.76
N GLU A 301 4.73 0.99 -17.45
CA GLU A 301 4.47 0.09 -18.57
C GLU A 301 3.97 -1.29 -18.12
N VAL A 302 4.46 -1.83 -17.00
CA VAL A 302 3.96 -3.13 -16.50
C VAL A 302 2.46 -3.07 -16.20
N CYS A 303 1.93 -1.91 -15.77
CA CYS A 303 0.50 -1.71 -15.55
C CYS A 303 -0.34 -1.74 -16.84
N LYS A 304 0.29 -1.56 -18.01
CA LYS A 304 -0.38 -1.65 -19.33
C LYS A 304 -0.25 -3.02 -19.96
N GLU A 305 0.83 -3.72 -19.63
CA GLU A 305 1.24 -4.96 -20.30
C GLU A 305 0.85 -6.22 -19.51
N HIS A 306 0.77 -6.14 -18.19
CA HIS A 306 0.49 -7.29 -17.33
C HIS A 306 -0.95 -7.27 -16.80
N PRO A 307 -1.76 -8.33 -17.00
CA PRO A 307 -3.19 -8.34 -16.68
C PRO A 307 -3.51 -8.23 -15.17
N HIS A 308 -2.54 -8.55 -14.32
CA HIS A 308 -2.67 -8.50 -12.85
C HIS A 308 -1.95 -7.30 -12.22
N ALA A 309 -1.40 -6.39 -13.03
CA ALA A 309 -0.81 -5.15 -12.55
C ALA A 309 -1.82 -4.00 -12.70
N LEU A 310 -2.04 -3.24 -11.63
CA LEU A 310 -2.90 -2.06 -11.63
C LEU A 310 -2.09 -0.80 -11.28
N PRO A 311 -2.47 0.38 -11.79
CA PRO A 311 -1.83 1.63 -11.38
C PRO A 311 -1.97 1.88 -9.88
N GLY A 312 -0.84 2.09 -9.20
CA GLY A 312 -0.77 2.55 -7.81
C GLY A 312 -0.64 4.07 -7.71
N ALA A 313 -0.17 4.55 -6.55
CA ALA A 313 0.08 5.97 -6.32
C ALA A 313 1.18 6.52 -7.26
N ILE A 314 0.91 7.62 -7.95
CA ILE A 314 1.89 8.34 -8.79
C ILE A 314 2.49 9.47 -7.97
N THR A 315 3.80 9.51 -7.72
CA THR A 315 4.40 10.45 -6.75
C THR A 315 5.47 11.40 -7.27
N TYR A 316 5.85 11.32 -8.54
CA TYR A 316 7.01 12.03 -9.12
C TYR A 316 7.06 13.55 -8.88
N ASP A 317 5.92 14.21 -8.66
CA ASP A 317 5.81 15.65 -8.41
C ASP A 317 5.89 16.04 -6.93
N ILE A 318 5.82 15.09 -5.99
CA ILE A 318 6.04 15.36 -4.57
C ILE A 318 7.52 15.69 -4.36
N SER A 319 7.76 16.83 -3.72
CA SER A 319 9.07 17.27 -3.24
C SER A 319 9.05 17.33 -1.72
N GLY A 320 10.12 16.92 -1.06
CA GLY A 320 10.23 17.15 0.39
C GLY A 320 10.86 18.48 0.77
N GLU A 321 11.02 18.68 2.07
CA GLU A 321 11.75 19.81 2.68
C GLU A 321 13.22 19.89 2.19
N ALA A 322 13.87 21.05 2.40
CA ALA A 322 15.29 21.20 2.07
C ALA A 322 16.16 20.11 2.74
N GLY A 323 17.03 19.45 1.96
CA GLY A 323 17.80 18.29 2.41
C GLY A 323 17.03 16.96 2.35
N TRP A 324 15.96 16.90 1.56
CA TRP A 324 15.11 15.73 1.39
C TRP A 324 15.91 14.46 1.06
N THR A 325 15.65 13.39 1.82
CA THR A 325 16.31 12.09 1.70
C THR A 325 15.51 11.09 0.86
N GLY A 326 14.45 11.54 0.19
CA GLY A 326 13.53 10.66 -0.56
C GLY A 326 12.36 10.11 0.26
N HIS A 327 12.22 10.49 1.54
CA HIS A 327 11.14 10.02 2.40
C HIS A 327 10.00 11.03 2.56
N TYR A 328 8.75 10.56 2.60
CA TYR A 328 7.62 11.41 2.98
C TYR A 328 7.58 11.56 4.51
N THR A 329 8.10 12.67 5.00
CA THR A 329 8.32 12.90 6.43
C THR A 329 7.33 13.89 7.03
N THR A 330 6.86 14.87 6.27
CA THR A 330 5.91 15.88 6.78
C THR A 330 4.46 15.40 6.68
N ALA A 331 3.58 15.99 7.48
CA ALA A 331 2.14 15.71 7.40
C ALA A 331 1.57 15.96 6.00
N ALA A 332 2.01 17.01 5.31
CA ALA A 332 1.57 17.34 3.96
C ALA A 332 2.02 16.29 2.93
N GLU A 333 3.29 15.87 2.99
CA GLU A 333 3.84 14.83 2.11
C GLU A 333 3.12 13.49 2.31
N MET A 334 2.97 13.04 3.57
CA MET A 334 2.25 11.81 3.89
C MET A 334 0.79 11.85 3.44
N LYS A 335 0.12 13.00 3.65
CA LYS A 335 -1.26 13.19 3.22
C LYS A 335 -1.38 13.07 1.71
N ALA A 336 -0.53 13.75 0.95
CA ALA A 336 -0.52 13.71 -0.51
C ALA A 336 -0.23 12.29 -1.03
N PHE A 337 0.76 11.60 -0.44
CA PHE A 337 1.07 10.21 -0.79
C PHE A 337 -0.11 9.27 -0.52
N SER A 338 -0.73 9.40 0.66
CA SER A 338 -1.91 8.61 1.03
C SER A 338 -3.15 8.93 0.18
N ASP A 339 -3.36 10.19 -0.22
CA ASP A 339 -4.46 10.61 -1.10
C ASP A 339 -4.35 9.89 -2.46
N ARG A 340 -3.14 9.78 -2.99
CA ARG A 340 -2.87 9.09 -4.26
C ARG A 340 -3.05 7.59 -4.16
N TRP A 341 -2.64 6.98 -3.04
CA TRP A 341 -2.97 5.57 -2.77
C TRP A 341 -4.47 5.35 -2.62
N THR A 342 -5.18 6.26 -1.93
CA THR A 342 -6.64 6.19 -1.79
C THR A 342 -7.33 6.21 -3.16
N ALA A 343 -6.93 7.13 -4.05
CA ALA A 343 -7.46 7.20 -5.42
C ALA A 343 -7.13 5.93 -6.23
N ALA A 344 -5.92 5.40 -6.12
CA ALA A 344 -5.51 4.17 -6.79
C ALA A 344 -6.30 2.95 -6.29
N ILE A 345 -6.56 2.85 -4.99
CA ILE A 345 -7.35 1.78 -4.39
C ILE A 345 -8.81 1.87 -4.86
N LEU A 346 -9.41 3.06 -4.80
CA LEU A 346 -10.79 3.28 -5.22
C LEU A 346 -10.98 2.94 -6.71
N SER A 347 -10.05 3.36 -7.57
CA SER A 347 -10.13 3.05 -9.01
C SER A 347 -9.80 1.60 -9.34
N GLY A 348 -8.69 1.07 -8.82
CA GLY A 348 -8.19 -0.25 -9.16
C GLY A 348 -8.92 -1.41 -8.48
N VAL A 349 -9.27 -1.27 -7.19
CA VAL A 349 -9.88 -2.36 -6.39
C VAL A 349 -11.41 -2.24 -6.34
N TYR A 350 -11.92 -1.01 -6.24
CA TYR A 350 -13.36 -0.73 -6.11
C TYR A 350 -14.01 -0.25 -7.42
N GLY A 351 -13.26 -0.20 -8.53
CA GLY A 351 -13.81 0.07 -9.87
C GLY A 351 -14.31 1.50 -10.09
N ARG A 352 -13.98 2.45 -9.20
CA ARG A 352 -14.35 3.88 -9.32
C ARG A 352 -13.49 4.57 -10.37
N LYS A 353 -13.88 4.44 -11.65
CA LYS A 353 -13.11 4.93 -12.79
C LYS A 353 -12.85 6.43 -12.75
N GLU A 354 -13.70 7.21 -12.10
CA GLU A 354 -13.50 8.65 -11.87
C GLU A 354 -12.29 8.95 -10.97
N MET A 355 -11.80 7.96 -10.22
CA MET A 355 -10.61 8.07 -9.37
C MET A 355 -9.30 7.71 -10.09
N ALA A 356 -9.37 7.22 -11.33
CA ALA A 356 -8.20 6.79 -12.07
C ALA A 356 -7.29 7.98 -12.46
N PRO A 357 -5.97 7.76 -12.68
CA PRO A 357 -5.08 8.79 -13.22
C PRO A 357 -5.53 9.29 -14.60
N PRO A 358 -5.27 10.56 -14.97
CA PRO A 358 -5.66 11.09 -16.28
C PRO A 358 -4.77 10.49 -17.36
N GLU A 359 -5.34 9.68 -18.24
CA GLU A 359 -4.62 9.04 -19.33
C GLU A 359 -4.42 10.02 -20.48
N LEU A 360 -3.21 10.10 -21.01
CA LEU A 360 -2.91 10.89 -22.20
C LEU A 360 -3.34 10.14 -23.47
N LEU A 361 -4.42 10.61 -24.10
CA LEU A 361 -4.98 10.03 -25.32
C LEU A 361 -4.18 10.45 -26.55
N SER A 362 -3.91 11.74 -26.72
CA SER A 362 -3.17 12.28 -27.87
C SER A 362 -2.22 13.42 -27.49
N LEU A 363 -1.18 13.61 -28.30
CA LEU A 363 -0.22 14.70 -28.23
C LEU A 363 0.05 15.19 -29.66
N GLN A 364 -0.50 16.35 -30.02
CA GLN A 364 -0.54 16.83 -31.41
C GLN A 364 0.00 18.25 -31.53
N ARG A 365 0.51 18.60 -32.72
CA ARG A 365 0.81 19.99 -33.07
C ARG A 365 -0.44 20.74 -33.50
N ARG A 366 -0.55 22.00 -33.07
CA ARG A 366 -1.55 22.95 -33.57
C ARG A 366 -0.84 24.20 -34.06
N GLY A 367 -0.65 24.31 -35.37
CA GLY A 367 0.17 25.37 -35.95
C GLY A 367 1.65 25.23 -35.56
N GLU A 368 2.39 26.32 -35.67
CA GLU A 368 3.86 26.28 -35.54
C GLU A 368 4.36 26.19 -34.09
N LYS A 369 3.55 26.58 -33.10
CA LYS A 369 4.01 26.82 -31.72
C LYS A 369 3.18 26.17 -30.62
N GLN A 370 2.08 25.50 -30.94
CA GLN A 370 1.21 24.91 -29.92
C GLN A 370 1.29 23.39 -29.91
N LEU A 371 1.38 22.83 -28.71
CA LEU A 371 1.11 21.43 -28.44
C LEU A 371 -0.28 21.30 -27.81
N VAL A 372 -1.06 20.33 -28.28
CA VAL A 372 -2.36 19.99 -27.71
C VAL A 372 -2.26 18.59 -27.12
N LEU A 373 -2.42 18.49 -25.81
CA LEU A 373 -2.49 17.24 -25.08
C LEU A 373 -3.96 16.98 -24.73
N THR A 374 -4.51 15.84 -25.15
CA THR A 374 -5.88 15.45 -24.80
C THR A 374 -5.84 14.33 -23.78
N TYR A 375 -6.50 14.53 -22.65
CA TYR A 375 -6.57 13.55 -21.57
C TYR A 375 -7.93 12.86 -21.48
N SER A 376 -8.01 11.74 -20.75
CA SER A 376 -9.26 10.99 -20.54
C SER A 376 -10.28 11.72 -19.65
N GLN A 377 -9.84 12.70 -18.86
CA GLN A 377 -10.64 13.41 -17.87
C GLN A 377 -10.26 14.90 -17.78
N PRO A 378 -11.11 15.74 -17.15
CA PRO A 378 -10.84 17.16 -17.00
C PRO A 378 -9.55 17.42 -16.25
N MET A 379 -8.76 18.39 -16.71
CA MET A 379 -7.44 18.69 -16.19
C MET A 379 -7.41 19.98 -15.37
N ALA A 380 -6.41 20.10 -14.50
CA ALA A 380 -6.13 21.28 -13.72
C ALA A 380 -4.62 21.49 -13.58
N LEU A 381 -4.26 22.72 -13.23
CA LEU A 381 -2.88 23.16 -13.07
C LEU A 381 -2.59 23.55 -11.61
N LYS A 382 -1.94 22.66 -10.87
CA LYS A 382 -1.55 22.91 -9.46
C LYS A 382 -0.28 22.13 -9.11
N SER A 383 0.40 22.52 -8.04
CA SER A 383 1.41 21.67 -7.41
C SER A 383 0.79 20.66 -6.46
N TRP A 384 1.60 19.69 -6.00
CA TRP A 384 1.16 18.62 -5.10
C TRP A 384 0.57 19.13 -3.77
N ASP A 385 1.05 20.28 -3.29
CA ASP A 385 0.62 21.00 -2.09
C ASP A 385 -0.47 22.07 -2.36
N GLY A 386 -0.96 22.17 -3.60
CA GLY A 386 -2.11 23.00 -3.96
C GLY A 386 -1.82 24.43 -4.41
N ARG A 387 -0.55 24.82 -4.57
CA ARG A 387 -0.20 26.11 -5.18
C ARG A 387 -0.68 26.15 -6.63
N THR A 388 -1.14 27.31 -7.07
CA THR A 388 -1.61 27.56 -8.43
C THR A 388 -0.52 28.23 -9.25
N GLY A 389 -0.56 28.05 -10.57
CA GLY A 389 0.28 28.77 -11.52
C GLY A 389 -0.43 28.99 -12.84
N THR A 390 0.22 29.73 -13.74
CA THR A 390 -0.32 30.08 -15.07
C THR A 390 0.28 29.28 -16.21
N LYS A 391 1.30 28.46 -15.92
CA LYS A 391 1.93 27.56 -16.89
C LYS A 391 2.26 26.22 -16.25
N ALA A 392 2.13 25.16 -17.04
CA ALA A 392 2.60 23.83 -16.68
C ALA A 392 4.12 23.77 -16.73
N GLU A 393 4.66 23.23 -15.64
CA GLU A 393 6.05 22.82 -15.49
C GLU A 393 6.13 21.29 -15.56
N GLY A 394 7.33 20.77 -15.78
CA GLY A 394 7.63 19.36 -15.93
C GLY A 394 7.94 18.90 -17.35
N PHE A 395 7.94 19.80 -18.34
CA PHE A 395 8.22 19.47 -19.74
C PHE A 395 9.72 19.45 -20.05
N ARG A 396 10.09 18.47 -20.88
CA ARG A 396 11.29 18.55 -21.74
C ARG A 396 10.93 18.30 -23.18
N PHE A 397 11.64 19.03 -24.04
CA PHE A 397 11.49 18.98 -25.48
C PHE A 397 12.82 18.56 -26.08
N ARG A 398 12.85 17.43 -26.78
CA ARG A 398 14.06 16.91 -27.44
C ARG A 398 13.95 17.05 -28.95
N VAL A 399 14.99 17.60 -29.57
CA VAL A 399 15.12 17.82 -31.01
C VAL A 399 16.55 17.45 -31.39
N GLY A 400 16.76 16.29 -32.01
CA GLY A 400 18.09 15.67 -32.07
C GLY A 400 18.76 15.63 -30.69
N ASP A 401 19.97 16.19 -30.60
CA ASP A 401 20.73 16.30 -29.34
C ASP A 401 20.35 17.50 -28.47
N GLN A 402 19.51 18.42 -28.97
CA GLN A 402 19.08 19.60 -28.22
C GLN A 402 17.98 19.23 -27.23
N VAL A 403 18.18 19.61 -25.96
CA VAL A 403 17.17 19.48 -24.91
C VAL A 403 16.73 20.87 -24.45
N LEU A 404 15.42 21.11 -24.45
CA LEU A 404 14.80 22.29 -23.84
C LEU A 404 13.97 21.89 -22.63
N THR A 405 13.66 22.89 -21.81
CA THR A 405 12.88 22.76 -20.57
C THR A 405 11.64 23.65 -20.60
N ASP A 406 10.94 23.71 -19.47
CA ASP A 406 9.82 24.62 -19.19
C ASP A 406 10.10 26.12 -19.44
N ALA A 407 11.37 26.51 -19.61
CA ALA A 407 11.72 27.86 -20.05
C ALA A 407 11.12 28.22 -21.41
N GLN A 408 10.76 27.22 -22.22
CA GLN A 408 10.12 27.43 -23.51
C GLN A 408 8.59 27.49 -23.44
N VAL A 409 7.99 27.05 -22.33
CA VAL A 409 6.53 27.11 -22.14
C VAL A 409 6.13 28.55 -21.80
N VAL A 410 5.35 29.16 -22.68
CA VAL A 410 4.87 30.55 -22.56
C VAL A 410 3.55 30.60 -21.78
N THR A 411 2.58 29.78 -22.19
CA THR A 411 1.28 29.65 -21.51
C THR A 411 0.79 28.21 -21.52
N THR A 412 -0.11 27.91 -20.59
CA THR A 412 -0.88 26.66 -20.60
C THR A 412 -2.35 27.01 -20.43
N ASP A 413 -3.14 26.75 -21.46
CA ASP A 413 -4.60 26.92 -21.45
C ASP A 413 -5.26 25.54 -21.30
N ILE A 414 -6.12 25.39 -20.29
CA ILE A 414 -6.81 24.13 -20.02
C ILE A 414 -8.30 24.31 -20.32
N ARG A 415 -8.80 23.52 -21.27
CA ARG A 415 -10.19 23.49 -21.70
C ARG A 415 -10.74 22.10 -21.46
N ASP A 416 -11.30 21.89 -20.28
CA ASP A 416 -11.78 20.59 -19.84
C ASP A 416 -10.67 19.52 -19.94
N LYS A 417 -10.72 18.65 -20.96
CA LYS A 417 -9.74 17.57 -21.20
C LYS A 417 -8.55 17.97 -22.06
N GLU A 418 -8.62 19.11 -22.74
CA GLU A 418 -7.56 19.60 -23.62
C GLU A 418 -6.63 20.54 -22.87
N VAL A 419 -5.32 20.30 -23.00
CA VAL A 419 -4.26 21.15 -22.47
C VAL A 419 -3.47 21.70 -23.66
N ILE A 420 -3.57 23.01 -23.89
CA ILE A 420 -2.90 23.71 -24.98
C ILE A 420 -1.67 24.41 -24.41
N VAL A 421 -0.49 23.99 -24.86
CA VAL A 421 0.80 24.52 -24.41
C VAL A 421 1.41 25.35 -25.54
N GLU A 422 1.52 26.66 -25.32
CA GLU A 422 2.21 27.56 -26.24
C GLU A 422 3.71 27.54 -25.95
N ILE A 423 4.52 27.32 -26.99
CA ILE A 423 5.99 27.29 -26.91
C ILE A 423 6.56 28.55 -27.57
N SER A 424 7.63 29.10 -26.98
CA SER A 424 8.27 30.35 -27.43
C SER A 424 8.90 30.28 -28.82
N ARG A 425 9.08 29.08 -29.38
CA ARG A 425 9.71 28.84 -30.69
C ARG A 425 8.93 27.80 -31.49
N GLY A 426 9.18 27.78 -32.80
CA GLY A 426 8.59 26.80 -33.72
C GLY A 426 8.89 25.37 -33.29
N LEU A 427 7.91 24.48 -33.47
CA LEU A 427 7.96 23.05 -33.12
C LEU A 427 8.63 22.27 -34.27
N PRO A 428 9.84 21.72 -34.08
CA PRO A 428 10.50 20.93 -35.12
C PRO A 428 9.75 19.62 -35.41
N ALA A 429 9.88 19.11 -36.63
CA ALA A 429 9.15 17.94 -37.09
C ALA A 429 9.47 16.64 -36.30
N ASP A 430 10.68 16.53 -35.78
CA ASP A 430 11.22 15.40 -35.00
C ASP A 430 11.08 15.58 -33.48
N LEU A 431 10.35 16.61 -33.04
CA LEU A 431 10.17 16.92 -31.61
C LEU A 431 9.63 15.72 -30.82
N ARG A 432 10.32 15.39 -29.72
CA ARG A 432 9.85 14.44 -28.70
C ARG A 432 9.61 15.16 -27.38
N VAL A 433 8.56 14.77 -26.67
CA VAL A 433 8.15 15.38 -25.42
C VAL A 433 8.32 14.41 -24.28
N ASP A 434 8.96 14.88 -23.21
CA ASP A 434 8.87 14.26 -21.88
C ASP A 434 8.04 15.13 -20.96
N TYR A 435 7.43 14.48 -19.99
CA TYR A 435 6.71 15.13 -18.92
C TYR A 435 6.95 14.41 -17.60
N GLY A 436 7.41 15.14 -16.58
CA GLY A 436 7.77 14.58 -15.28
C GLY A 436 9.04 13.72 -15.26
N SER A 437 9.90 13.86 -16.28
CA SER A 437 11.21 13.19 -16.35
C SER A 437 12.12 13.67 -15.21
N GLY A 438 12.84 12.75 -14.57
CA GLY A 438 13.73 13.02 -13.44
C GLY A 438 13.09 13.94 -12.39
N PRO A 439 13.73 15.07 -12.03
CA PRO A 439 13.17 16.05 -11.10
C PRO A 439 12.17 17.06 -11.67
N ASP A 440 11.87 17.04 -12.97
CA ASP A 440 11.19 18.19 -13.60
C ASP A 440 9.78 18.46 -13.03
N GLY A 441 9.13 17.44 -12.44
CA GLY A 441 7.85 17.60 -11.75
C GLY A 441 7.94 17.97 -10.27
N GLN A 442 9.08 17.77 -9.61
CA GLN A 442 9.18 17.81 -8.14
C GLN A 442 8.94 19.22 -7.60
N GLY A 443 7.88 19.37 -6.80
CA GLY A 443 7.49 20.64 -6.21
C GLY A 443 6.97 21.66 -7.24
N ARG A 444 6.75 21.24 -8.48
CA ARG A 444 6.36 22.12 -9.58
C ARG A 444 4.84 22.17 -9.78
N ILE A 445 4.41 23.16 -10.55
CA ILE A 445 3.02 23.31 -10.97
C ILE A 445 2.76 22.35 -12.14
N THR A 446 2.17 21.19 -11.84
CA THR A 446 2.00 20.09 -12.79
C THR A 446 0.54 19.89 -13.24
N LEU A 447 0.39 19.20 -14.37
CA LEU A 447 -0.89 18.75 -14.90
C LEU A 447 -1.44 17.63 -14.02
N ARG A 448 -2.73 17.72 -13.67
CA ARG A 448 -3.41 16.75 -12.81
C ARG A 448 -4.90 16.69 -13.12
N SER A 449 -5.57 15.63 -12.66
CA SER A 449 -7.02 15.55 -12.69
C SER A 449 -7.64 16.72 -11.91
N ALA A 450 -8.60 17.41 -12.51
CA ALA A 450 -9.36 18.46 -11.83
C ALA A 450 -10.22 17.91 -10.69
N ALA A 451 -10.70 16.66 -10.82
CA ALA A 451 -11.59 16.03 -9.85
C ALA A 451 -10.83 15.49 -8.64
N THR A 452 -9.70 14.81 -8.86
CA THR A 452 -9.00 14.07 -7.79
C THR A 452 -7.68 14.70 -7.37
N GLY A 453 -7.11 15.59 -8.19
CA GLY A 453 -5.77 16.14 -7.98
C GLY A 453 -4.63 15.15 -8.22
N VAL A 454 -4.92 13.92 -8.69
CA VAL A 454 -3.90 12.93 -9.09
C VAL A 454 -3.12 13.48 -10.29
N PRO A 455 -1.77 13.52 -10.22
CA PRO A 455 -0.96 14.05 -11.32
C PRO A 455 -1.08 13.20 -12.58
N ALA A 456 -0.87 13.83 -13.74
CA ALA A 456 -0.77 13.11 -14.99
C ALA A 456 0.40 12.12 -14.95
N PRO A 457 0.22 10.88 -15.43
CA PRO A 457 1.32 9.95 -15.61
C PRO A 457 2.43 10.56 -16.47
N MET A 458 3.65 10.13 -16.23
CA MET A 458 4.83 10.65 -16.94
C MET A 458 4.79 10.28 -18.42
N ILE A 459 5.37 11.17 -19.23
CA ILE A 459 5.57 10.95 -20.66
C ILE A 459 7.07 10.77 -20.88
N PHE A 460 7.46 9.71 -21.59
CA PHE A 460 8.86 9.42 -21.90
C PHE A 460 9.08 9.48 -23.41
N GLY A 461 9.61 10.60 -23.89
CA GLY A 461 10.00 10.82 -25.27
C GLY A 461 8.90 10.52 -26.28
N ARG A 462 7.66 10.94 -26.04
CA ARG A 462 6.54 10.72 -26.99
C ARG A 462 6.74 11.62 -28.21
N PRO A 463 6.72 11.10 -29.45
CA PRO A 463 6.72 11.94 -30.65
C PRO A 463 5.43 12.77 -30.67
N VAL A 464 5.53 14.00 -31.21
CA VAL A 464 4.36 14.83 -31.45
C VAL A 464 3.79 14.50 -32.82
N GLU A 465 2.51 14.14 -32.85
CA GLU A 465 1.75 13.84 -34.07
C GLU A 465 1.39 15.09 -34.88
#